data_AF-A0A7W0VZI5-F1
#
_entry.id   AF-A0A7W0VZI5-F1
#
_cell.length_a   1.000
_cell.length_b   1.000
_cell.length_c   1.000
_cell.angle_alpha   90.00
_cell.angle_beta   90.00
_cell.angle_gamma   90.00
#
_symmetry.space_group_name_H-M   'P 1'
#
loop_
_entity.id
_entity.type
_entity.pdbx_description
1 polymer ?
#
loop_
_entity_poly.entity_id
_entity_poly.type
_entity_poly.pdbx_seq_one_letter_code
_entity_poly.pdbx_strand_id
1 'polypeptide(L)'
;MTKLAGLEPVDEMKGTFRTKSLRHVEKTGPYMHNGSLMTLEDVVRFYNLGGGQSDYVGQKHAAMVPLELTTAEEADLVEFMKALTGDPPPAALGMDTAMHE
;
A
#
# COMPACT_ATOMS: atom_id res chain seq x y z
N MET A 1 -22.64 -1.78 9.55
CA MET A 1 -21.68 -0.64 9.55
C MET A 1 -22.47 0.64 9.36
N THR A 2 -22.69 1.39 10.43
CA THR A 2 -23.41 2.67 10.36
C THR A 2 -22.47 3.71 9.76
N LYS A 3 -22.84 4.34 8.64
CA LYS A 3 -22.09 5.48 8.10
C LYS A 3 -22.01 6.56 9.18
N LEU A 4 -20.84 7.17 9.36
CA LEU A 4 -20.68 8.33 10.25
C LEU A 4 -21.59 9.45 9.74
N ALA A 5 -22.45 9.98 10.60
CA ALA A 5 -23.35 11.06 10.24
C ALA A 5 -22.54 12.30 9.81
N GLY A 6 -22.84 12.87 8.63
CA GLY A 6 -22.23 14.09 8.11
C GLY A 6 -21.13 13.93 7.06
N LEU A 7 -20.80 12.70 6.65
CA LEU A 7 -19.88 12.44 5.52
C LEU A 7 -20.65 11.80 4.36
N GLU A 8 -21.18 12.65 3.48
CA GLU A 8 -21.76 12.18 2.23
C GLU A 8 -20.66 11.95 1.19
N PRO A 9 -20.63 10.78 0.51
CA PRO A 9 -19.71 10.55 -0.59
C PRO A 9 -20.00 11.57 -1.70
N VAL A 10 -18.98 12.34 -2.07
CA VAL A 10 -19.04 13.24 -3.23
C VAL A 10 -18.59 12.50 -4.50
N ASP A 11 -19.00 12.97 -5.67
CA ASP A 11 -18.68 12.31 -6.94
C ASP A 11 -17.17 12.23 -7.19
N GLU A 12 -16.40 13.20 -6.69
CA GLU A 12 -14.93 13.24 -6.76
C GLU A 12 -14.26 12.09 -5.99
N MET A 13 -14.96 11.48 -5.02
CA MET A 13 -14.44 10.32 -4.28
C MET A 13 -14.61 9.00 -5.04
N LYS A 14 -15.36 8.97 -6.14
CA LYS A 14 -15.53 7.75 -6.94
C LYS A 14 -14.17 7.28 -7.47
N GLY A 15 -13.85 6.01 -7.22
CA GLY A 15 -12.58 5.42 -7.64
C GLY A 15 -11.38 5.75 -6.75
N THR A 16 -11.57 6.55 -5.69
CA THR A 16 -10.51 6.80 -4.72
C THR A 16 -10.40 5.64 -3.73
N PHE A 17 -9.18 5.30 -3.35
CA PHE A 17 -8.89 4.26 -2.37
C PHE A 17 -8.08 4.84 -1.23
N ARG A 18 -8.33 4.34 -0.02
CA ARG A 18 -7.49 4.65 1.14
C ARG A 18 -6.09 4.08 0.92
N THR A 19 -5.06 4.92 1.10
CA THR A 19 -3.66 4.49 1.12
C THR A 19 -3.45 3.42 2.20
N LYS A 20 -2.98 2.25 1.79
CA LYS A 20 -2.68 1.12 2.67
C LYS A 20 -1.34 1.33 3.38
N SER A 21 -1.16 0.66 4.53
CA SER A 21 0.15 0.61 5.20
C SER A 21 1.12 -0.23 4.38
N LEU A 22 2.42 0.09 4.47
CA LEU A 22 3.50 -0.70 3.89
C LEU A 22 4.19 -1.63 4.90
N ARG A 23 3.74 -1.68 6.16
CA ARG A 23 4.28 -2.64 7.14
C ARG A 23 3.94 -4.05 6.69
N HIS A 24 4.95 -4.94 6.73
CA HIS A 24 4.84 -6.34 6.28
C HIS A 24 4.42 -6.51 4.81
N VAL A 25 4.58 -5.47 3.97
CA VAL A 25 4.01 -5.45 2.62
C VAL A 25 4.48 -6.62 1.76
N GLU A 26 5.74 -7.03 1.88
CA GLU A 26 6.33 -8.20 1.20
C GLU A 26 5.47 -9.48 1.31
N LYS A 27 4.76 -9.67 2.43
CA LYS A 27 3.99 -10.89 2.73
C LYS A 27 2.49 -10.75 2.46
N THR A 28 2.07 -9.70 1.75
CA THR A 28 0.64 -9.35 1.60
C THR A 28 0.15 -9.34 0.15
N GLY A 29 0.96 -9.85 -0.78
CA GLY A 29 0.52 -10.05 -2.16
C GLY A 29 -0.74 -10.94 -2.28
N PRO A 30 -1.53 -10.82 -3.36
CA PRO A 30 -1.34 -9.90 -4.49
C PRO A 30 -1.66 -8.44 -4.13
N TYR A 31 -1.05 -7.51 -4.85
CA TYR A 31 -1.02 -6.08 -4.55
C TYR A 31 -2.11 -5.28 -5.28
N MET A 32 -2.21 -4.00 -4.92
CA MET A 32 -3.30 -3.09 -5.30
C MET A 32 -4.64 -3.47 -4.65
N HIS A 33 -5.68 -2.66 -4.88
CA HIS A 33 -6.98 -2.86 -4.25
C HIS A 33 -7.78 -4.05 -4.84
N ASN A 34 -7.40 -4.49 -6.04
CA ASN A 34 -8.05 -5.56 -6.80
C ASN A 34 -7.13 -6.78 -7.01
N GLY A 35 -5.93 -6.81 -6.43
CA GLY A 35 -4.98 -7.90 -6.61
C GLY A 35 -4.36 -7.99 -8.00
N SER A 36 -4.33 -6.91 -8.78
CA SER A 36 -3.89 -6.95 -10.18
C SER A 36 -2.39 -7.18 -10.38
N LEU A 37 -1.56 -6.92 -9.37
CA LEU A 37 -0.10 -7.04 -9.45
C LEU A 37 0.40 -8.12 -8.50
N MET A 38 1.32 -8.96 -8.98
CA MET A 38 1.75 -10.15 -8.25
C MET A 38 3.00 -9.92 -7.40
N THR A 39 3.83 -8.96 -7.80
CA THR A 39 5.15 -8.72 -7.18
C THR A 39 5.32 -7.27 -6.74
N LEU A 40 6.24 -7.01 -5.80
CA LEU A 40 6.57 -5.64 -5.40
C LEU A 40 7.27 -4.88 -6.54
N GLU A 41 8.03 -5.61 -7.36
CA GLU A 41 8.66 -5.14 -8.58
C GLU A 41 7.61 -4.59 -9.56
N ASP A 42 6.51 -5.31 -9.76
CA ASP A 42 5.40 -4.84 -10.62
C ASP A 42 4.76 -3.56 -10.06
N VAL A 43 4.63 -3.46 -8.73
CA VAL A 43 4.09 -2.26 -8.07
C VAL A 43 5.01 -1.07 -8.29
N VAL A 44 6.31 -1.20 -8.01
CA VAL A 44 7.29 -0.12 -8.20
C VAL A 44 7.31 0.31 -9.66
N ARG A 45 7.36 -0.64 -10.59
CA ARG A 45 7.35 -0.37 -12.03
C ARG A 45 6.07 0.34 -12.48
N PHE A 46 4.91 -0.05 -11.94
CA PHE A 46 3.64 0.62 -12.24
C PHE A 46 3.68 2.11 -11.86
N TYR A 47 4.21 2.44 -10.70
CA TYR A 47 4.39 3.83 -10.28
C TYR A 47 5.50 4.55 -11.07
N ASN A 48 6.61 3.87 -11.40
CA ASN A 48 7.68 4.44 -12.21
C ASN A 48 7.19 4.85 -13.61
N LEU A 49 6.22 4.12 -14.18
CA LEU A 49 5.55 4.44 -15.45
C LEU A 49 4.42 5.48 -15.31
N GLY A 50 4.18 6.05 -14.12
CA GLY A 50 3.15 7.05 -13.89
C GLY A 50 1.74 6.49 -13.67
N GLY A 51 1.61 5.23 -13.25
CA GLY A 51 0.35 4.68 -12.75
C GLY A 51 -0.66 4.22 -13.81
N GLY A 52 -0.18 3.75 -14.96
CA GLY A 52 -1.01 3.20 -16.02
C GLY A 52 -1.90 4.22 -16.73
N GLN A 53 -2.76 3.71 -17.61
CA GLN A 53 -3.76 4.49 -18.35
C GLN A 53 -5.01 4.73 -17.49
N SER A 54 -5.83 5.71 -17.86
CA SER A 54 -7.03 6.12 -17.11
C SER A 54 -8.29 5.33 -17.51
N ASP A 55 -8.18 4.03 -17.72
CA ASP A 55 -9.30 3.14 -18.09
C ASP A 55 -10.14 2.67 -16.88
N TYR A 56 -9.94 3.28 -15.72
CA TYR A 56 -10.65 2.99 -14.48
C TYR A 56 -11.63 4.10 -14.08
N VAL A 57 -12.59 3.77 -13.21
CA VAL A 57 -13.51 4.75 -12.61
C VAL A 57 -12.73 5.69 -11.70
N GLY A 58 -12.87 7.00 -11.89
CA GLY A 58 -12.26 8.03 -11.05
C GLY A 58 -11.28 8.91 -11.82
N GLN A 59 -10.51 9.70 -11.09
CA GLN A 59 -9.49 10.57 -11.67
C GLN A 59 -8.12 10.21 -11.11
N LYS A 60 -7.13 10.09 -12.00
CA LYS A 60 -5.74 9.93 -11.60
C LYS A 60 -5.25 11.20 -10.93
N HIS A 61 -4.56 11.08 -9.80
CA HIS A 61 -3.94 12.24 -9.16
C HIS A 61 -2.87 12.85 -10.08
N ALA A 62 -2.78 14.19 -10.16
CA ALA A 62 -1.87 14.88 -11.08
C ALA A 62 -0.37 14.56 -10.86
N ALA A 63 -0.02 14.11 -9.64
CA ALA A 63 1.33 13.66 -9.30
C ALA A 63 1.72 12.27 -9.86
N MET A 64 0.77 11.53 -10.43
CA MET A 64 1.03 10.22 -11.04
C MET A 64 1.58 10.41 -12.45
N VAL A 65 2.87 10.76 -12.51
CA VAL A 65 3.67 10.95 -13.72
C VAL A 65 4.85 9.97 -13.69
N PRO A 66 5.49 9.68 -14.84
CA PRO A 66 6.71 8.88 -14.84
C PRO A 66 7.75 9.45 -13.88
N LEU A 67 8.37 8.57 -13.09
CA LEU A 67 9.36 8.96 -12.08
C LEU A 67 10.79 8.91 -12.62
N GLU A 68 10.99 8.24 -13.76
CA GLU A 68 12.29 8.06 -14.44
C GLU A 68 13.34 7.39 -13.55
N LEU A 69 12.91 6.51 -12.64
CA LEU A 69 13.81 5.70 -11.82
C LEU A 69 14.60 4.75 -12.71
N THR A 70 15.89 4.63 -12.41
CA THR A 70 16.76 3.60 -12.97
C THR A 70 16.39 2.22 -12.41
N THR A 71 16.81 1.16 -13.10
CA THR A 71 16.61 -0.22 -12.63
C THR A 71 17.22 -0.45 -11.24
N ALA A 72 18.33 0.22 -10.91
CA ALA A 72 18.96 0.14 -9.60
C ALA A 72 18.07 0.79 -8.52
N GLU A 73 17.54 1.98 -8.77
CA GLU A 73 16.65 2.67 -7.83
C GLU A 73 15.32 1.92 -7.62
N GLU A 74 14.76 1.30 -8.67
CA GLU A 74 13.59 0.43 -8.52
C GLU A 74 13.90 -0.76 -7.60
N ALA A 75 15.06 -1.40 -7.78
CA ALA A 75 15.48 -2.52 -6.94
C ALA A 75 15.72 -2.09 -5.48
N ASP A 76 16.35 -0.94 -5.26
CA ASP A 76 16.58 -0.37 -3.93
C ASP A 76 15.26 -0.07 -3.20
N LEU A 77 14.25 0.44 -3.91
CA LEU A 77 12.91 0.66 -3.34
C LEU A 77 12.23 -0.64 -2.95
N VAL A 78 12.36 -1.68 -3.77
CA VAL A 78 11.83 -3.02 -3.44
C VAL A 78 12.51 -3.55 -2.18
N GLU A 79 13.84 -3.42 -2.07
CA GLU A 79 14.58 -3.88 -0.90
C GLU A 79 14.20 -3.09 0.36
N PHE A 80 14.03 -1.77 0.23
CA PHE A 80 13.51 -0.94 1.32
C PHE A 80 12.13 -1.41 1.80
N MET A 81 11.21 -1.75 0.88
CA MET A 81 9.89 -2.26 1.26
C MET A 81 9.95 -3.62 1.96
N LYS A 82 10.88 -4.51 1.56
CA LYS A 82 11.12 -5.79 2.26
C LYS A 82 11.62 -5.56 3.68
N ALA A 83 12.47 -4.55 3.90
CA ALA A 83 12.95 -4.17 5.23
C ALA A 83 11.84 -3.65 6.17
N LEU A 84 10.63 -3.34 5.66
CA LEU A 84 9.45 -3.01 6.47
C LEU A 84 8.74 -4.24 7.04
N THR A 85 9.27 -5.44 6.78
CA THR A 85 8.83 -6.70 7.35
C THR A 85 9.75 -7.08 8.50
N GLY A 86 9.19 -7.25 9.69
CA GLY A 86 9.91 -7.75 10.87
C GLY A 86 9.15 -8.88 11.54
N ASP A 87 9.84 -9.63 12.39
CA ASP A 87 9.22 -10.64 13.22
C ASP A 87 8.24 -10.02 14.21
N PRO A 88 7.15 -10.73 14.55
CA PRO A 88 6.32 -10.30 15.66
C PRO A 88 7.18 -10.24 16.94
N PRO A 89 6.88 -9.31 17.86
CA PRO A 89 7.55 -9.29 19.15
C PRO A 89 7.40 -10.66 19.85
N PRO A 90 8.40 -11.09 20.64
CA PRO A 90 8.29 -12.33 21.42
C PRO A 90 6.98 -12.38 22.20
N ALA A 91 6.32 -13.54 22.20
CA ALA A 91 5.02 -13.72 22.87
C ALA A 91 5.05 -13.31 24.35
N ALA A 92 6.21 -13.47 25.02
CA ALA A 92 6.42 -13.05 26.40
C ALA A 92 6.21 -11.54 26.64
N LEU A 93 6.40 -10.69 25.62
CA LEU A 93 6.16 -9.25 25.70
C LEU A 93 4.69 -8.86 25.49
N GLY A 94 3.84 -9.80 25.07
CA GLY A 94 2.39 -9.62 24.94
C GLY A 94 1.60 -10.19 26.12
N MET A 95 2.26 -10.85 27.07
CA MET A 95 1.62 -11.35 28.28
C MET A 95 1.42 -10.20 29.25
N ASP A 96 0.19 -10.04 29.74
CA ASP A 96 -0.12 -9.07 30.79
C ASP A 96 0.66 -9.44 32.05
N THR A 97 1.62 -8.59 32.42
CA THR A 97 2.48 -8.78 33.59
C THR A 97 1.74 -8.46 34.89
N ALA A 98 0.51 -7.92 34.83
CA ALA A 98 -0.30 -7.59 36.01
C ALA A 98 -1.00 -8.81 36.66
N MET A 99 -0.91 -10.01 36.07
CA MET A 99 -1.60 -11.22 36.57
C MET A 99 -0.79 -12.00 37.63
N HIS A 100 0.32 -11.44 38.10
CA HIS A 100 1.14 -11.98 39.18
C HIS A 100 1.08 -11.09 40.42
N GLU A 101 -0.07 -11.05 41.09
CA GLU A 101 -0.22 -10.68 42.51
C GLU A 101 -1.20 -11.63 43.21
#